data_AF-A0A8C5RRH9-F1
#
_entry.id   AF-A0A8C5RRH9-F1
#
_cell.length_a   1.000
_cell.length_b   1.000
_cell.length_c   1.000
_cell.angle_alpha   90.00
_cell.angle_beta   90.00
_cell.angle_gamma   90.00
#
_symmetry.space_group_name_H-M   'P 1'
#
loop_
_entity.id
_entity.type
_entity.pdbx_description
1 polymer ?
#
loop_
_entity_poly.entity_id
_entity_poly.type
_entity_poly.pdbx_seq_one_letter_code
_entity_poly.pdbx_strand_id
1 'polypeptide(L)'
;MIPEHKPMNVMKNVKTASLFEQKSMRGWWPCYVEKDGSRVLAGKVEMTLEVLSEKDIEERPAGKGRDEPNMNPKLDMPNRPETSFLWFTNPCKTMKFIVWRRFKWVFIGIIILLIVLLFVAILLYSLPNYISMKIVNPFSPR
;
A
#
# COMPACT_ATOMS: atom_id res chain seq x y z
N MET A 1 22.05 9.10 -5.77
CA MET A 1 22.11 9.72 -7.10
C MET A 1 20.69 9.84 -7.63
N ILE A 2 20.10 11.04 -7.54
CA ILE A 2 18.80 11.33 -8.13
C ILE A 2 19.09 11.71 -9.60
N PRO A 3 18.46 11.10 -10.61
CA PRO A 3 18.73 11.45 -11.99
C PRO A 3 18.34 12.91 -12.24
N GLU A 4 19.29 13.74 -12.68
CA GLU A 4 19.00 15.08 -13.15
C GLU A 4 18.07 15.00 -14.36
N HIS A 5 16.85 15.51 -14.20
CA HIS A 5 15.86 15.54 -15.26
C HIS A 5 16.20 16.68 -16.20
N LYS A 6 16.81 16.34 -17.34
CA LYS A 6 17.18 17.31 -18.39
C LYS A 6 15.94 18.08 -18.85
N PRO A 7 15.94 19.42 -18.86
CA PRO A 7 14.81 20.19 -19.36
C PRO A 7 14.64 19.88 -20.84
N MET A 8 13.55 19.19 -21.17
CA MET A 8 13.24 18.84 -22.54
C MET A 8 12.74 20.11 -23.22
N ASN A 9 13.59 20.72 -24.05
CA ASN A 9 13.20 21.77 -24.99
C ASN A 9 12.21 21.17 -26.01
N VAL A 10 10.93 21.10 -25.64
CA VAL A 10 9.84 20.65 -26.52
C VAL A 10 9.36 21.84 -27.34
N MET A 11 10.20 22.31 -28.25
CA MET A 11 9.74 23.09 -29.41
C MET A 11 9.81 22.19 -30.64
N LYS A 12 9.06 21.09 -30.60
CA LYS A 12 8.72 20.29 -31.78
C LYS A 12 7.27 20.64 -32.12
N ASN A 13 7.05 21.15 -33.33
CA ASN A 13 5.74 21.46 -33.94
C ASN A 13 4.57 20.79 -33.19
N VAL A 14 3.93 21.54 -32.30
CA VAL A 14 2.72 21.08 -31.64
C VAL A 14 1.69 20.96 -32.75
N LYS A 15 1.29 19.73 -33.10
CA LYS A 15 0.18 19.50 -34.02
C LYS A 15 -1.09 20.03 -33.36
N THR A 16 -1.45 21.26 -33.69
CA THR A 16 -2.70 21.87 -33.25
C THR A 16 -3.84 21.22 -34.03
N ALA A 17 -4.79 20.63 -33.32
CA ALA A 17 -6.03 20.14 -33.92
C ALA A 17 -7.16 21.12 -33.58
N SER A 18 -7.97 21.49 -34.57
CA SER A 18 -9.14 22.36 -34.35
C SER A 18 -10.33 21.51 -33.91
N LEU A 19 -10.87 21.79 -32.72
CA LEU A 19 -12.09 21.13 -32.24
C LEU A 19 -13.35 21.53 -33.02
N PHE A 20 -13.28 22.60 -33.82
CA PHE A 20 -14.36 23.03 -34.71
C PHE A 20 -14.38 22.23 -36.02
N GLU A 21 -13.22 21.79 -36.49
CA GLU A 21 -13.11 20.84 -37.62
C GLU A 21 -13.37 19.41 -37.15
N GLN A 22 -12.85 19.06 -35.96
CA GLN A 22 -13.00 17.75 -35.35
C GLN A 22 -13.77 17.87 -34.03
N LYS A 23 -15.09 17.66 -34.08
CA LYS A 23 -16.01 17.82 -32.94
C LYS A 23 -15.67 16.99 -31.70
N SER A 24 -14.91 15.90 -31.82
CA SER A 24 -14.52 15.06 -30.68
C SER A 24 -13.08 14.59 -30.80
N MET A 25 -12.31 14.74 -29.71
CA MET A 25 -10.93 14.30 -29.61
C MET A 25 -10.69 13.59 -28.28
N ARG A 26 -10.21 12.34 -28.35
CA ARG A 26 -9.76 11.56 -27.18
C ARG A 26 -8.26 11.34 -27.26
N GLY A 27 -7.57 11.51 -26.14
CA GLY A 27 -6.13 11.23 -26.10
C GLY A 27 -5.52 11.39 -24.71
N TRP A 28 -4.20 11.16 -24.66
CA TRP A 28 -3.38 11.38 -23.48
C TRP A 28 -2.79 12.79 -23.50
N TRP A 29 -3.24 13.62 -22.57
CA TRP A 29 -2.82 15.00 -22.46
C TRP A 29 -1.71 15.14 -21.42
N PRO A 30 -0.58 15.78 -21.76
CA PRO A 30 0.54 15.94 -20.84
C PRO A 30 0.20 16.94 -19.73
N CYS A 31 0.35 16.52 -18.48
CA CYS A 31 0.23 17.37 -17.30
C CYS A 31 1.62 17.84 -16.88
N TYR A 32 1.85 19.14 -16.95
CA TYR A 32 3.11 19.75 -16.57
C TYR A 32 2.97 20.43 -15.21
N VAL A 33 4.01 20.30 -14.39
CA VAL A 33 4.14 21.02 -13.12
C VAL A 33 5.37 21.91 -13.22
N GLU A 34 5.24 23.11 -12.68
CA GLU A 34 6.35 24.05 -12.56
C GLU A 34 7.12 23.73 -11.28
N LYS A 35 8.40 23.38 -11.44
CA LYS A 35 9.30 23.09 -10.33
C LYS A 35 10.62 23.80 -10.57
N ASP A 36 11.01 24.66 -9.62
CA ASP A 36 12.27 25.39 -9.63
C ASP A 36 12.49 26.20 -10.93
N GLY A 37 11.43 26.84 -11.45
CA GLY A 37 11.47 27.63 -12.70
C GLY A 37 11.54 26.79 -13.98
N SER A 38 11.45 25.47 -13.87
CA SER A 38 11.43 24.54 -15.01
C SER A 38 10.08 23.81 -15.12
N ARG A 39 9.56 23.70 -16.34
CA ARG A 39 8.30 22.98 -16.62
C ARG A 39 8.61 21.49 -16.82
N VAL A 40 8.27 20.68 -15.82
CA VAL A 40 8.52 19.22 -15.84
C VAL A 40 7.22 18.49 -16.14
N LEU A 41 7.28 17.46 -17.00
CA LEU A 41 6.14 16.56 -17.25
C LEU A 41 5.87 15.70 -16.01
N ALA A 42 4.79 15.98 -15.30
CA ALA A 42 4.44 15.28 -14.05
C ALA A 42 3.56 14.04 -14.29
N GLY A 43 2.89 13.97 -15.44
CA GLY A 43 2.02 12.84 -15.78
C GLY A 43 1.29 13.05 -17.08
N LYS A 44 0.37 12.13 -17.38
CA LYS A 44 -0.56 12.25 -18.51
C LYS A 44 -1.95 11.88 -18.02
N VAL A 45 -2.95 12.63 -18.48
CA VAL A 45 -4.36 12.35 -18.20
C VAL A 45 -5.02 11.94 -19.51
N GLU A 46 -5.73 10.82 -19.50
CA GLU A 46 -6.62 10.46 -20.60
C GLU A 46 -7.88 11.32 -20.48
N MET A 47 -8.15 12.14 -21.50
CA MET A 47 -9.34 12.98 -21.56
C MET A 47 -9.94 12.98 -22.96
N THR A 48 -11.26 13.13 -23.02
CA THR A 48 -12.04 13.33 -24.24
C THR A 48 -12.64 14.73 -24.20
N LEU A 49 -12.41 15.51 -25.25
CA LEU A 49 -13.00 16.83 -25.46
C LEU A 49 -14.02 16.71 -26.60
N GLU A 50 -15.27 17.13 -26.37
CA GLU A 50 -16.35 17.13 -27.37
C GLU A 50 -16.98 18.52 -27.44
N VAL A 51 -17.17 19.06 -28.64
CA VAL A 51 -17.91 20.30 -28.89
C VAL A 51 -19.33 19.92 -29.29
N LEU A 52 -20.28 20.30 -28.44
CA LEU A 52 -21.71 19.98 -28.59
C LEU A 52 -22.50 21.18 -29.11
N SER A 53 -23.59 20.91 -29.83
CA SER A 53 -24.57 21.94 -30.18
C SER A 53 -25.59 22.13 -29.06
N GLU A 54 -26.32 23.24 -29.07
CA GLU A 54 -27.35 23.53 -28.04
C GLU A 54 -28.40 22.42 -27.94
N LYS A 55 -28.83 21.86 -29.07
CA LYS A 55 -29.79 20.74 -29.11
C LYS A 55 -29.24 19.49 -28.43
N ASP A 56 -27.96 19.18 -28.64
CA ASP A 56 -27.31 18.03 -28.02
C ASP A 56 -27.20 18.21 -26.50
N ILE A 57 -27.00 19.44 -26.02
CA ILE A 57 -26.92 19.75 -24.58
C ILE A 57 -28.28 19.56 -23.91
N GLU A 58 -29.37 19.95 -24.58
CA GLU A 58 -30.74 19.75 -24.08
C GLU A 58 -31.12 18.26 -24.02
N GLU A 59 -30.76 17.47 -25.04
CA GLU A 59 -31.06 16.04 -25.10
C GLU A 59 -30.24 15.21 -24.09
N ARG A 60 -28.95 15.56 -23.90
CA ARG A 60 -28.02 14.81 -23.03
C ARG A 60 -27.17 15.75 -22.16
N PRO A 61 -27.78 16.40 -21.15
CA PRO A 61 -27.06 17.35 -20.33
C PRO A 61 -25.98 16.66 -19.50
N ALA A 62 -24.82 17.31 -19.42
CA ALA A 62 -23.65 16.85 -18.68
C ALA A 62 -23.57 17.53 -17.31
N GLY A 63 -23.47 16.73 -16.26
CA GLY A 63 -23.39 17.17 -14.88
C GLY A 63 -21.95 17.49 -14.47
N LYS A 64 -21.80 18.15 -13.32
CA LYS A 64 -20.47 18.37 -12.73
C LYS A 64 -20.04 17.09 -12.02
N GLY A 65 -19.21 16.29 -12.69
CA GLY A 65 -18.79 15.01 -12.13
C GLY A 65 -19.98 14.04 -12.03
N ARG A 66 -20.40 13.69 -10.82
CA ARG A 66 -21.52 12.75 -10.61
C ARG A 66 -22.84 13.41 -10.22
N ASP A 67 -22.88 14.74 -10.18
CA ASP A 67 -24.11 15.47 -9.88
C ASP A 67 -25.11 15.33 -11.03
N GLU A 68 -26.41 15.37 -10.74
CA GLU A 68 -27.43 15.45 -11.80
C GLU A 68 -27.24 16.75 -12.60
N PRO A 69 -27.33 16.72 -13.95
CA PRO A 69 -27.69 15.61 -14.82
C PRO A 69 -26.47 14.80 -15.33
N ASN A 70 -26.34 13.53 -14.93
CA ASN A 70 -25.20 12.68 -15.29
C ASN A 70 -25.54 11.77 -16.50
N MET A 71 -26.00 12.37 -17.61
CA MET A 71 -26.48 11.60 -18.78
C MET A 71 -25.40 11.39 -19.85
N ASN A 72 -24.41 12.28 -19.99
CA ASN A 72 -23.35 12.12 -20.98
C ASN A 72 -21.99 12.71 -20.55
N PRO A 73 -20.94 11.88 -20.33
CA PRO A 73 -20.97 10.43 -20.16
C PRO A 73 -21.49 10.06 -18.76
N LYS A 74 -22.28 8.98 -18.66
CA LYS A 74 -22.74 8.49 -17.36
C LYS A 74 -21.55 8.00 -16.52
N LEU A 75 -21.26 8.73 -15.45
CA LEU A 75 -20.23 8.37 -14.49
C LEU A 75 -20.84 7.53 -13.37
N ASP A 76 -20.73 6.21 -13.49
CA ASP A 76 -21.17 5.29 -12.45
C ASP A 76 -20.36 5.46 -11.15
N MET A 77 -20.91 4.94 -10.05
CA MET A 77 -20.17 4.84 -8.80
C MET A 77 -18.94 3.95 -9.01
N PRO A 78 -17.77 4.31 -8.45
CA PRO A 78 -16.58 3.48 -8.60
C PRO A 78 -16.84 2.13 -7.94
N ASN A 79 -16.33 1.04 -8.54
CA ASN A 79 -16.32 -0.28 -7.93
C ASN A 79 -15.30 -0.29 -6.77
N ARG A 80 -15.70 0.36 -5.67
CA ARG A 80 -14.95 0.38 -4.42
C ARG A 80 -15.28 -0.92 -3.68
N PRO A 81 -14.31 -1.79 -3.35
CA PRO A 81 -14.57 -2.82 -2.37
C PRO A 81 -15.05 -2.17 -1.07
N GLU A 82 -16.03 -2.78 -0.40
CA GLU A 82 -16.57 -2.49 0.95
C GLU A 82 -15.49 -2.51 2.06
N THR A 83 -14.21 -2.29 1.72
CA THR A 83 -13.20 -1.84 2.66
C THR A 83 -13.44 -0.35 2.93
N SER A 84 -14.58 -0.09 3.57
CA SER A 84 -14.73 1.05 4.44
C SER A 84 -13.43 1.23 5.24
N PHE A 85 -12.99 2.47 5.26
CA PHE A 85 -11.89 3.03 6.02
C PHE A 85 -12.04 2.75 7.52
N LEU A 86 -11.97 1.50 7.95
CA LEU A 86 -11.74 1.18 9.34
C LEU A 86 -10.26 1.50 9.60
N TRP A 87 -10.01 2.74 10.02
CA TRP A 87 -8.73 3.21 10.53
C TRP A 87 -8.11 2.23 11.55
N PHE A 88 -8.92 1.39 12.19
CA PHE A 88 -8.50 0.34 13.11
C PHE A 88 -8.11 -1.01 12.48
N THR A 89 -8.70 -1.42 11.36
CA THR A 89 -8.40 -2.75 10.78
C THR A 89 -7.13 -2.72 9.94
N ASN A 90 -6.79 -1.58 9.35
CA ASN A 90 -5.58 -1.43 8.54
C ASN A 90 -4.28 -1.55 9.36
N PRO A 91 -4.16 -0.93 10.56
CA PRO A 91 -3.02 -1.14 11.47
C PRO A 91 -2.93 -2.59 11.95
N CYS A 92 -4.04 -3.24 12.29
CA CYS A 92 -4.05 -4.64 12.72
C CYS A 92 -3.59 -5.61 11.62
N LYS A 93 -3.98 -5.37 10.35
CA LYS A 93 -3.49 -6.18 9.22
C LYS A 93 -2.00 -5.97 8.96
N THR A 94 -1.54 -4.72 8.99
CA THR A 94 -0.11 -4.38 8.85
C THR A 94 0.71 -4.91 10.02
N MET A 95 0.20 -4.81 11.25
CA MET A 95 0.83 -5.35 12.45
C MET A 95 0.92 -6.86 12.37
N LYS A 96 -0.14 -7.58 11.96
CA LYS A 96 -0.06 -9.02 11.71
C LYS A 96 1.04 -9.37 10.71
N PHE A 97 1.16 -8.65 9.59
CA PHE A 97 2.20 -8.94 8.59
C PHE A 97 3.63 -8.62 9.05
N ILE A 98 3.83 -7.47 9.72
CA ILE A 98 5.15 -7.02 10.19
C ILE A 98 5.59 -7.81 11.42
N VAL A 99 4.71 -7.97 12.41
CA VAL A 99 4.99 -8.69 13.65
C VAL A 99 5.22 -10.16 13.36
N TRP A 100 4.39 -10.80 12.52
CA TRP A 100 4.57 -12.22 12.18
C TRP A 100 5.84 -12.49 11.37
N ARG A 101 6.38 -11.53 10.60
CA ARG A 101 7.65 -11.73 9.90
C ARG A 101 8.86 -11.58 10.83
N ARG A 102 8.83 -10.63 11.77
CA ARG A 102 9.98 -10.32 12.65
C ARG A 102 9.99 -11.10 13.97
N PHE A 103 8.83 -11.36 14.58
CA PHE A 103 8.74 -11.95 15.92
C PHE A 103 8.67 -13.48 15.96
N LYS A 104 8.58 -14.18 14.82
CA LYS A 104 8.62 -15.66 14.82
C LYS A 104 9.87 -16.20 15.51
N TRP A 105 11.03 -15.64 15.16
CA TRP A 105 12.30 -16.03 15.76
C TRP A 105 12.41 -15.64 17.23
N VAL A 106 11.85 -14.50 17.62
CA VAL A 106 11.78 -14.06 19.02
C VAL A 106 10.92 -15.03 19.85
N PHE A 107 9.75 -15.43 19.34
CA PHE A 107 8.85 -16.36 20.00
C PHE A 107 9.47 -17.75 20.16
N ILE A 108 10.12 -18.26 19.10
CA ILE A 108 10.90 -19.51 19.14
C ILE A 108 12.02 -19.41 20.18
N GLY A 109 12.76 -18.30 20.22
CA GLY A 109 13.83 -18.06 21.20
C GLY A 109 13.32 -18.08 22.65
N ILE A 110 12.17 -17.46 22.91
CA ILE A 110 11.55 -17.46 24.25
C ILE A 110 11.14 -18.89 24.66
N ILE A 111 10.56 -19.68 23.75
CA ILE A 111 10.21 -21.07 24.04
C ILE A 111 11.45 -21.90 24.40
N ILE A 112 12.52 -21.78 23.62
CA ILE A 112 13.77 -22.50 23.88
C ILE A 112 14.36 -22.07 25.23
N LEU A 113 14.38 -20.76 25.51
CA LEU A 113 14.86 -20.22 26.78
C LEU A 113 14.09 -20.81 27.97
N LEU A 114 12.75 -20.88 27.89
CA LEU A 114 11.92 -21.47 28.94
C LEU A 114 12.23 -22.96 29.17
N ILE A 115 12.43 -23.73 28.08
CA ILE A 115 12.81 -25.16 28.18
C ILE A 115 14.16 -25.31 28.90
N VAL A 116 15.15 -24.50 28.54
CA VAL A 116 16.48 -24.53 29.17
C VAL A 116 16.37 -24.16 30.66
N LEU A 117 15.62 -23.12 30.98
CA LEU A 117 15.43 -22.66 32.36
C LEU A 117 14.73 -23.74 33.21
N LEU A 118 13.70 -24.40 32.66
CA LEU A 118 13.03 -25.51 33.30
C LEU A 118 13.99 -26.70 33.52
N PHE A 119 14.81 -27.02 32.52
CA PHE A 119 15.82 -28.09 32.65
C PHE A 119 16.82 -27.79 33.77
N VAL A 120 17.35 -26.57 33.83
CA VAL A 120 18.26 -26.14 34.89
C VAL A 120 17.59 -26.19 36.26
N ALA A 121 16.33 -25.75 36.37
CA ALA A 121 15.57 -25.82 37.61
C ALA A 121 15.41 -27.26 38.11
N ILE A 122 15.08 -28.20 37.22
CA ILE A 122 14.96 -29.63 37.56
C ILE A 122 16.32 -30.22 37.96
N LEU A 123 17.41 -29.86 37.27
CA LEU A 123 18.75 -30.29 37.65
C LEU A 123 19.12 -29.80 39.05
N LEU A 124 18.95 -28.51 39.34
CA LEU A 124 19.24 -27.96 40.67
C LEU A 124 18.36 -28.56 41.77
N TYR A 125 17.13 -28.94 41.44
CA TYR A 125 16.24 -29.63 42.38
C TYR A 125 16.63 -31.09 42.64
N SER A 126 17.08 -31.82 41.62
CA SER A 126 17.41 -33.24 41.70
C SER A 126 18.84 -33.52 42.20
N LEU A 127 19.80 -32.62 41.95
CA LEU A 127 21.20 -32.79 42.34
C LEU A 127 21.44 -32.91 43.86
N PRO A 128 20.84 -32.09 44.75
CA PRO A 128 21.05 -32.22 46.20
C PRO A 128 20.56 -33.57 46.72
N ASN A 129 19.40 -34.03 46.22
CA ASN A 129 18.84 -35.33 46.58
C ASN A 129 19.74 -36.49 46.11
N TYR A 130 20.22 -36.45 44.88
CA TYR A 130 21.11 -37.48 44.33
C TYR A 130 22.49 -37.49 45.01
N ILE A 131 23.10 -36.32 45.23
CA ILE A 131 24.40 -36.18 45.90
C ILE A 131 24.29 -36.64 47.36
N SER A 132 23.22 -36.28 48.05
CA SER A 132 22.97 -36.74 49.43
C SER A 132 22.93 -38.26 49.53
N MET A 133 22.17 -38.93 48.65
CA MET A 133 22.09 -40.40 48.61
C MET A 133 23.45 -41.05 48.29
N LYS A 134 24.28 -40.42 47.46
CA LYS A 134 25.62 -40.92 47.11
C LYS A 134 26.65 -40.76 48.23
N ILE A 135 26.53 -39.72 49.06
CA ILE A 135 27.44 -39.48 50.20
C ILE A 135 27.07 -40.38 51.38
N VAL A 136 25.78 -40.53 51.69
CA VAL A 136 25.34 -41.30 52.87
C VAL A 136 25.37 -42.81 52.69
N ASN A 137 25.58 -43.31 51.46
CA ASN A 137 25.75 -44.73 51.08
C ASN A 137 24.98 -45.73 51.98
N PRO A 138 23.64 -45.59 52.12
CA PRO A 138 22.86 -46.29 53.13
C PRO A 138 22.71 -47.80 52.86
N PHE A 139 23.22 -48.30 51.73
CA PHE A 139 23.16 -49.69 51.30
C PHE A 139 24.52 -50.39 51.26
N SER A 140 25.56 -49.85 51.91
CA SER A 140 26.82 -50.58 52.11
C SER A 140 26.54 -51.87 52.90
N PRO A 141 26.73 -53.08 52.35
CA PRO A 141 26.66 -54.30 53.14
C PRO A 141 27.81 -54.24 54.16
N ARG A 142 27.47 -54.50 55.43
CA ARG A 142 28.39 -54.47 56.56
C ARG A 142 29.31 -55.69 56.53
#